data_AF-A0A3N4LLL9-F1
#
_entry.id   AF-A0A3N4LLL9-F1
#
_cell.length_a   1.000
_cell.length_b   1.000
_cell.length_c   1.000
_cell.angle_alpha   90.00
_cell.angle_beta   90.00
_cell.angle_gamma   90.00
#
_symmetry.space_group_name_H-M   'P 1'
#
loop_
_entity.id
_entity.type
_entity.pdbx_description
1 polymer ?
#
loop_
_entity_poly.entity_id
_entity_poly.type
_entity_poly.pdbx_seq_one_letter_code
_entity_poly.pdbx_strand_id
1 'polypeptide(L)'
;MNCIQALVPTICIGQAAKVYFLVGGAKRRRYALPHSSIMLHQPSGGFEGQASDVAIHANEILRVREHLNMIHQEHLTKPHTLDEIEKIIERD
;
A
#
# COMPACT_ATOMS: atom_id res chain seq x y z
N MET A 1 -9.61 6.75 2.88
CA MET A 1 -10.86 6.55 3.64
C MET A 1 -11.91 7.53 3.09
N ASN A 2 -12.23 7.38 1.80
CA ASN A 2 -12.77 8.49 0.99
C ASN A 2 -14.27 8.38 0.71
N CYS A 3 -14.94 7.39 1.31
CA CYS A 3 -16.38 7.16 1.17
C CYS A 3 -17.24 8.01 2.13
N ILE A 4 -16.61 8.76 3.05
CA ILE A 4 -17.29 9.64 4.01
C ILE A 4 -16.69 11.05 3.95
N GLN A 5 -17.51 12.06 4.25
CA GLN A 5 -17.09 13.47 4.21
C GLN A 5 -16.18 13.86 5.38
N ALA A 6 -16.26 13.13 6.50
CA ALA A 6 -15.49 13.43 7.71
C ALA A 6 -13.99 13.16 7.51
N LEU A 7 -13.14 14.07 8.03
CA LEU A 7 -11.69 13.87 8.05
C LEU A 7 -11.32 12.78 9.07
N VAL A 8 -10.75 11.68 8.60
CA VAL A 8 -10.39 10.54 9.46
C VAL A 8 -8.91 10.64 9.91
N PRO A 9 -8.62 10.74 11.22
CA PRO A 9 -7.26 10.60 11.73
C PRO A 9 -6.86 9.12 11.80
N THR A 10 -5.58 8.83 11.58
CA THR A 10 -5.01 7.48 11.72
C THR A 10 -3.84 7.49 12.69
N ILE A 11 -3.77 6.48 13.58
CA ILE A 11 -2.72 6.35 14.58
C ILE A 11 -2.20 4.92 14.53
N CYS A 12 -0.91 4.74 14.26
CA CYS A 12 -0.24 3.45 14.36
C CYS A 12 0.28 3.22 15.77
N ILE A 13 -0.21 2.15 16.40
CA ILE A 13 0.21 1.66 17.73
C ILE A 13 0.79 0.26 17.52
N GLY A 14 2.07 0.07 17.83
CA GLY A 14 2.76 -1.22 17.68
C GLY A 14 3.23 -1.48 16.25
N GLN A 15 2.33 -1.86 15.35
CA GLN A 15 2.71 -2.15 13.96
C GLN A 15 1.62 -1.78 12.94
N ALA A 16 2.04 -1.27 11.79
CA ALA A 16 1.23 -1.17 10.58
C ALA A 16 1.90 -1.92 9.42
N ALA A 17 1.65 -3.24 9.33
CA ALA A 17 2.12 -4.10 8.24
C ALA A 17 1.23 -4.04 6.98
N LYS A 18 0.17 -3.23 7.03
CA LYS A 18 -0.67 -2.89 5.88
C LYS A 18 -0.79 -1.37 5.83
N VAL A 19 0.21 -0.73 5.25
CA VAL A 19 0.39 0.73 5.29
C VAL A 19 -0.80 1.49 4.70
N TYR A 20 -1.52 0.90 3.75
CA TYR A 20 -2.69 1.50 3.09
C TYR A 20 -3.73 2.08 4.07
N PHE A 21 -3.95 1.43 5.22
CA PHE A 21 -4.86 1.95 6.25
C PHE A 21 -4.31 3.17 6.98
N LEU A 22 -2.99 3.21 7.23
CA LEU A 22 -2.33 4.34 7.88
C LEU A 22 -2.28 5.55 6.93
N VAL A 23 -1.88 5.34 5.68
CA VAL A 23 -1.71 6.43 4.70
C VAL A 23 -3.03 6.98 4.19
N GLY A 24 -4.10 6.18 4.18
CA GLY A 24 -5.45 6.57 3.74
C GLY A 24 -6.21 7.48 4.71
N GLY A 25 -5.61 7.84 5.86
CA GLY A 25 -6.09 8.89 6.75
C GLY A 25 -5.80 10.29 6.21
N ALA A 26 -6.48 11.31 6.75
CA ALA A 26 -6.36 12.68 6.28
C ALA A 26 -4.91 13.20 6.38
N LYS A 27 -4.45 13.94 5.36
CA LYS A 27 -3.11 14.54 5.32
C LYS A 27 -2.87 15.37 6.59
N ARG A 28 -1.68 15.25 7.19
CA ARG A 28 -1.27 15.85 8.48
C ARG A 28 -2.03 15.36 9.72
N ARG A 29 -2.87 14.33 9.61
CA ARG A 29 -3.57 13.65 10.73
C ARG A 29 -3.24 12.15 10.79
N ARG A 30 -2.03 11.80 10.38
CA ARG A 30 -1.49 10.43 10.37
C ARG A 30 -0.34 10.39 11.36
N TYR A 31 -0.46 9.56 12.39
CA TYR A 31 0.46 9.54 13.52
C TYR A 31 1.00 8.13 13.74
N ALA A 32 2.20 8.04 14.30
CA ALA A 32 2.79 6.78 14.77
C ALA A 32 3.46 7.06 16.11
N LEU A 33 3.33 6.13 17.05
CA LEU A 33 4.05 6.20 18.32
C LEU A 33 5.56 5.93 18.12
N PRO A 34 6.43 6.37 19.04
CA PRO A 34 7.88 6.21 18.91
C PRO A 34 8.37 4.76 18.75
N HIS A 35 7.61 3.79 19.26
CA HIS A 35 7.93 2.36 19.17
C HIS A 35 7.11 1.63 18.10
N SER A 36 6.38 2.36 17.27
CA SER A 36 5.61 1.76 16.19
C SER A 36 6.49 1.43 14.99
N SER A 37 6.23 0.29 14.37
CA SER A 37 6.90 -0.14 13.12
C SER A 37 5.93 -0.08 11.94
N ILE A 38 6.41 0.38 10.79
CA ILE A 38 5.63 0.47 9.54
C ILE A 38 6.37 -0.37 8.51
N MET A 39 5.68 -1.31 7.89
CA MET A 39 6.27 -2.26 6.94
C MET A 39 5.53 -2.15 5.60
N LEU A 40 6.27 -1.87 4.54
CA LEU A 40 5.79 -1.83 3.17
C LEU A 40 6.15 -3.14 2.49
N HIS A 41 5.25 -3.68 1.68
CA HIS A 41 5.54 -4.87 0.87
C HIS A 41 4.70 -4.90 -0.40
N GLN A 42 5.18 -5.65 -1.38
CA GLN A 42 4.41 -6.01 -2.57
C GLN A 42 3.23 -6.91 -2.22
N PRO A 43 2.13 -6.85 -3.01
CA PRO A 43 1.08 -7.85 -2.89
C PRO A 43 1.65 -9.24 -3.19
N SER A 44 1.27 -10.22 -2.38
CA SER A 44 1.65 -11.62 -2.57
C SER A 44 0.43 -12.45 -2.96
N GLY A 45 0.66 -13.52 -3.72
CA GLY A 45 -0.35 -14.51 -4.04
C GLY A 45 0.28 -15.76 -4.65
N GLY A 46 -0.48 -16.84 -4.62
CA GLY A 46 -0.13 -18.12 -5.23
C GLY A 46 -1.34 -18.64 -6.00
N PHE A 47 -1.08 -19.19 -7.19
CA PHE A 47 -2.13 -19.65 -8.11
C PHE A 47 -1.74 -20.98 -8.74
N GLU A 48 -2.73 -21.83 -8.97
CA GLU A 48 -2.60 -23.13 -9.61
C GLU A 48 -3.83 -23.37 -10.50
N GLY A 49 -3.69 -24.20 -11.54
CA GLY A 49 -4.79 -24.50 -12.45
C GLY A 49 -4.37 -24.54 -13.92
N GLN A 50 -5.33 -24.32 -14.82
CA GLN A 50 -5.03 -24.25 -16.24
C GLN A 50 -4.13 -23.05 -16.54
N ALA A 51 -3.34 -23.14 -17.62
CA ALA A 51 -2.45 -22.06 -18.03
C ALA A 51 -3.19 -20.71 -18.18
N SER A 52 -4.43 -20.73 -18.68
CA SER A 52 -5.27 -19.55 -18.81
C SER A 52 -5.60 -18.90 -17.46
N ASP A 53 -5.95 -19.71 -16.45
CA ASP A 53 -6.30 -19.21 -15.11
C ASP A 53 -5.07 -18.61 -14.42
N VAL A 54 -3.93 -19.30 -14.51
CA VAL A 54 -2.65 -18.79 -13.98
C VAL A 54 -2.28 -17.47 -14.64
N ALA A 55 -2.46 -17.33 -15.96
CA ALA A 55 -2.17 -16.09 -16.66
C ALA A 55 -3.11 -14.94 -16.24
N ILE A 56 -4.40 -15.21 -16.07
CA ILE A 56 -5.37 -14.21 -15.58
C ILE A 56 -4.97 -13.71 -14.21
N HIS A 57 -4.65 -14.61 -13.29
CA HIS A 57 -4.27 -14.24 -11.93
C HIS A 57 -2.93 -13.51 -11.85
N ALA A 58 -1.95 -13.91 -12.66
CA ALA A 58 -0.67 -13.20 -12.76
C ALA A 58 -0.88 -11.75 -13.23
N ASN A 59 -1.70 -11.55 -14.25
CA ASN A 59 -2.04 -10.20 -14.74
C ASN A 59 -2.78 -9.36 -13.68
N GLU A 60 -3.69 -9.97 -12.92
CA GLU A 60 -4.41 -9.25 -11.87
C GLU A 60 -3.48 -8.85 -10.72
N ILE A 61 -2.51 -9.68 -10.31
CA ILE A 61 -1.49 -9.26 -9.33
C ILE A 61 -0.70 -8.06 -9.83
N LEU A 62 -0.27 -8.06 -11.10
CA LEU A 62 0.50 -6.95 -11.66
C LEU A 62 -0.33 -5.65 -11.67
N ARG A 63 -1.62 -5.74 -12.04
CA ARG A 63 -2.55 -4.61 -11.99
C ARG A 63 -2.75 -4.10 -10.56
N VAL A 64 -2.96 -5.00 -9.60
CA VAL A 64 -3.11 -4.62 -8.18
C VAL A 64 -1.84 -3.95 -7.68
N ARG A 65 -0.66 -4.51 -8.00
CA ARG A 65 0.65 -3.92 -7.67
C ARG A 65 0.77 -2.48 -8.16
N GLU A 66 0.52 -2.24 -9.44
CA GLU A 66 0.60 -0.90 -10.04
C GLU A 66 -0.36 0.07 -9.33
N HIS A 67 -1.61 -0.36 -9.10
CA HIS A 67 -2.60 0.47 -8.42
C HIS A 67 -2.21 0.83 -6.99
N LEU A 68 -1.64 -0.12 -6.25
CA LEU A 68 -1.14 0.12 -4.88
C LEU A 68 0.04 1.10 -4.88
N ASN A 69 0.94 1.02 -5.85
CA ASN A 69 2.06 1.96 -6.00
C ASN A 69 1.56 3.39 -6.28
N MET A 70 0.52 3.54 -7.12
CA MET A 70 -0.12 4.84 -7.36
C MET A 70 -0.75 5.41 -6.08
N ILE A 71 -1.42 4.58 -5.28
CA ILE A 71 -1.98 5.00 -3.99
C ILE A 71 -0.87 5.50 -3.06
N HIS A 72 0.26 4.79 -2.98
CA HIS A 72 1.41 5.26 -2.20
C HIS A 72 1.91 6.60 -2.71
N GLN A 73 2.10 6.75 -4.02
CA GLN A 73 2.58 7.99 -4.64
C GLN A 73 1.71 9.19 -4.26
N GLU A 74 0.38 9.03 -4.29
CA GLU A 74 -0.58 10.07 -3.94
C GLU A 74 -0.46 10.51 -2.46
N HIS A 75 -0.21 9.56 -1.56
CA HIS A 75 -0.28 9.79 -0.13
C HIS A 75 1.06 10.12 0.53
N LEU A 76 2.18 9.97 -0.18
CA LEU A 76 3.51 10.33 0.32
C LEU A 76 3.66 11.84 0.52
N THR A 77 4.39 12.23 1.57
CA THR A 77 4.64 13.66 1.86
C THR A 77 5.67 14.25 0.89
N LYS A 78 6.65 13.44 0.49
CA LYS A 78 7.67 13.79 -0.50
C LYS A 78 7.27 13.19 -1.85
N PRO A 79 7.35 13.95 -2.95
CA PRO A 79 7.16 13.39 -4.28
C PRO A 79 8.19 12.29 -4.55
N HIS A 80 7.73 11.17 -5.05
CA HIS A 80 8.54 10.06 -5.53
C HIS A 80 8.02 9.61 -6.89
N THR A 81 8.92 9.15 -7.75
CA THR A 81 8.54 8.49 -9.01
C THR A 81 7.98 7.09 -8.72
N LEU A 82 7.18 6.53 -9.64
CA LEU A 82 6.67 5.17 -9.49
C LEU A 82 7.82 4.15 -9.42
N ASP A 83 8.88 4.32 -10.22
CA ASP A 83 10.06 3.46 -10.20
C ASP A 83 10.80 3.46 -8.85
N GLU A 84 10.87 4.61 -8.16
CA GLU A 84 11.45 4.70 -6.82
C GLU A 84 10.58 3.97 -5.81
N ILE A 85 9.26 4.15 -5.88
CA ILE A 85 8.30 3.49 -4.99
C ILE A 85 8.36 1.97 -5.19
N GLU A 86 8.41 1.50 -6.43
CA GLU A 86 8.56 0.08 -6.75
C GLU A 86 9.80 -0.51 -6.09
N LYS A 87 10.96 0.15 -6.23
CA LYS A 87 12.21 -0.31 -5.61
C LYS A 87 12.16 -0.34 -4.09
N ILE A 88 11.47 0.62 -3.46
CA ILE A 88 11.34 0.69 -2.00
C ILE A 88 10.44 -0.44 -1.46
N ILE A 89 9.40 -0.80 -2.22
CA ILE A 89 8.35 -1.74 -1.76
C ILE A 89 8.64 -3.18 -2.18
N GLU A 90 9.56 -3.39 -3.13
CA GLU A 90 9.92 -4.70 -3.69
C GLU A 90 10.23 -5.78 -2.64
N ARG A 91 10.77 -5.39 -1.48
CA ARG A 91 11.09 -6.26 -0.35
C ARG A 91 10.69 -5.58 0.97
N ASP A 92 10.38 -6.42 1.97
CA ASP A 92 10.08 -6.00 3.35
C ASP A 92 11.20 -5.18 4.00
#